data_AF-A0A428NIJ0-F1
#
_entry.id   AF-A0A428NIJ0-F1
#
_cell.length_a   1.000
_cell.length_b   1.000
_cell.length_c   1.000
_cell.angle_alpha   90.00
_cell.angle_beta   90.00
_cell.angle_gamma   90.00
#
_symmetry.space_group_name_H-M   'P 1'
#
loop_
_entity.id
_entity.type
_entity.pdbx_description
1 polymer ?
#
loop_
_entity_poly.entity_id
_entity_poly.type
_entity_poly.pdbx_seq_one_letter_code
_entity_poly.pdbx_strand_id
1 'polypeptide(L)'
;MCALPIVLGHEVAGVIIEVGESESHTFRVGDRVAVACTGHPIEERNFQEAIGVGRDGGYAEYTIPTAYHAVVSEGRVVGSSTVAILGLGGLGLNGVAIAALRGAKVYGVDINTSKFSQARELGAIDCATSLEHFLEVKFDVVIDFAGAQQTITAAMSTVRPGGTIVVVGLASETVQFTTTDLVTKNIALMGSTSASLDEFREVVLLLESGALKPQIKQIPFDDVPNGLEMLGSGQVAGRLYVVPSHSAEI
;
A
#
# COMPACT_ATOMS: atom_id res chain seq x y z
N MET A 1 13.23 17.54 -14.83
CA MET A 1 12.99 18.01 -13.44
C MET A 1 11.61 18.62 -13.43
N CYS A 2 10.74 18.24 -12.50
CA CYS A 2 9.43 18.88 -12.39
C CYS A 2 9.59 20.34 -11.93
N ALA A 3 8.77 21.23 -12.47
CA ALA A 3 8.78 22.64 -12.10
C ALA A 3 8.00 22.85 -10.79
N LEU A 4 8.67 23.39 -9.77
CA LEU A 4 8.02 23.79 -8.53
C LEU A 4 7.37 25.18 -8.69
N PRO A 5 6.25 25.49 -7.99
CA PRO A 5 5.53 24.64 -7.04
C PRO A 5 4.71 23.52 -7.71
N ILE A 6 4.40 22.47 -6.95
CA ILE A 6 3.54 21.34 -7.35
C ILE A 6 2.49 21.14 -6.25
N VAL A 7 1.22 21.00 -6.63
CA VAL A 7 0.17 20.49 -5.74
C VAL A 7 0.35 18.98 -5.59
N LEU A 8 0.44 18.47 -4.37
CA LEU A 8 0.71 17.05 -4.12
C LEU A 8 -0.59 16.21 -4.06
N GLY A 9 -0.43 14.88 -3.98
CA GLY A 9 -1.53 13.92 -3.83
C GLY A 9 -1.82 13.13 -5.10
N HIS A 10 -1.32 11.89 -5.14
CA HIS A 10 -1.32 11.00 -6.32
C HIS A 10 -2.45 9.94 -6.32
N GLU A 11 -3.39 10.10 -5.38
CA GLU A 11 -4.57 9.28 -5.18
C GLU A 11 -5.71 10.26 -4.94
N VAL A 12 -6.68 10.27 -5.85
CA VAL A 12 -7.71 11.32 -5.94
C VAL A 12 -9.08 10.69 -6.16
N ALA A 13 -10.11 11.19 -5.49
CA ALA A 13 -11.50 10.85 -5.75
C ALA A 13 -12.35 12.12 -5.81
N GLY A 14 -13.32 12.17 -6.72
CA GLY A 14 -14.10 13.39 -6.94
C GLY A 14 -15.35 13.19 -7.79
N VAL A 15 -16.01 14.30 -8.08
CA VAL A 15 -17.14 14.38 -9.02
C VAL A 15 -16.70 15.24 -10.19
N ILE A 16 -16.96 14.76 -11.41
CA ILE A 16 -16.68 15.52 -12.63
C ILE A 16 -17.59 16.75 -12.69
N ILE A 17 -17.00 17.95 -12.76
CA ILE A 17 -17.72 19.23 -12.89
C ILE A 17 -17.75 19.76 -14.34
N GLU A 18 -16.80 19.33 -15.18
CA GLU A 18 -16.66 19.72 -16.58
C GLU A 18 -16.04 18.55 -17.38
N VAL A 19 -16.41 18.40 -18.66
CA VAL A 19 -15.87 17.38 -19.57
C VAL A 19 -15.51 18.04 -20.90
N GLY A 20 -14.26 17.86 -21.35
CA GLY A 20 -13.83 18.32 -22.67
C GLY A 20 -14.51 17.53 -23.80
N GLU A 21 -14.74 18.18 -24.95
CA GLU A 21 -15.54 17.61 -26.05
C GLU A 21 -15.10 16.20 -26.48
N SER A 22 -13.78 15.92 -26.49
CA SER A 22 -13.22 14.60 -26.86
C SER A 22 -13.67 13.48 -25.91
N GLU A 23 -13.82 13.75 -24.62
CA GLU A 23 -14.07 12.74 -23.58
C GLU A 23 -15.55 12.54 -23.27
N SER A 24 -16.43 13.35 -23.87
CA SER A 24 -17.89 13.36 -23.66
C SER A 24 -18.62 12.04 -23.94
N HIS A 25 -17.95 11.11 -24.63
CA HIS A 25 -18.46 9.77 -24.92
C HIS A 25 -18.14 8.75 -23.79
N THR A 26 -17.15 9.04 -22.95
CA THR A 26 -16.66 8.17 -21.86
C THR A 26 -17.08 8.70 -20.49
N PHE A 27 -17.10 10.02 -20.30
CA PHE A 27 -17.36 10.68 -19.01
C PHE A 27 -18.47 11.74 -19.11
N ARG A 28 -19.13 12.00 -17.98
CA ARG A 28 -20.21 13.00 -17.86
C ARG A 28 -20.04 13.83 -16.59
N VAL A 29 -20.53 15.08 -16.65
CA VAL A 29 -20.68 15.93 -15.46
C VAL A 29 -21.61 15.23 -14.46
N GLY A 30 -21.18 15.13 -13.20
CA GLY A 30 -21.84 14.39 -12.13
C GLY A 30 -21.31 12.96 -11.91
N ASP A 31 -20.49 12.41 -12.80
CA ASP A 31 -19.88 11.09 -12.59
C ASP A 31 -18.91 11.14 -11.40
N ARG A 32 -18.98 10.13 -10.53
CA ARG A 32 -18.02 9.91 -9.45
C ARG A 32 -16.83 9.14 -10.02
N VAL A 33 -15.63 9.71 -9.90
CA VAL A 33 -14.40 9.14 -10.44
C VAL A 33 -13.31 9.05 -9.40
N ALA A 34 -12.36 8.15 -9.63
CA ALA A 34 -11.10 8.09 -8.90
C ALA A 34 -9.93 8.08 -9.89
N VAL A 35 -8.86 8.78 -9.54
CA VAL A 35 -7.63 8.93 -10.32
C VAL A 35 -6.46 8.49 -9.43
N ALA A 36 -5.67 7.54 -9.90
CA ALA A 36 -4.50 7.05 -9.19
C ALA A 36 -3.29 7.05 -10.11
N CYS A 37 -2.10 7.24 -9.54
CA CYS A 37 -0.84 7.01 -10.25
C CYS A 37 -0.64 5.50 -10.47
N THR A 38 -1.04 4.98 -11.63
CA THR A 38 -0.70 3.61 -12.07
C THR A 38 0.78 3.48 -12.38
N GLY A 39 1.38 2.34 -12.06
CA GLY A 39 2.83 2.09 -12.23
C GLY A 39 3.19 0.85 -13.04
N HIS A 40 2.20 0.11 -13.52
CA HIS A 40 2.38 -1.12 -14.31
C HIS A 40 1.60 -1.05 -15.64
N PRO A 41 2.18 -1.52 -16.77
CA PRO A 41 3.50 -2.14 -16.90
C PRO A 41 4.65 -1.16 -16.62
N ILE A 42 5.76 -1.64 -16.08
CA ILE A 42 6.81 -0.78 -15.48
C ILE A 42 7.58 0.03 -16.54
N GLU A 43 7.58 -0.46 -17.78
CA GLU A 43 8.13 0.16 -18.97
C GLU A 43 7.38 1.43 -19.39
N GLU A 44 6.10 1.54 -19.07
CA GLU A 44 5.23 2.69 -19.38
C GLU A 44 5.16 3.72 -18.23
N ARG A 45 5.81 3.43 -17.09
CA ARG A 45 5.73 4.23 -15.86
C ARG A 45 6.49 5.56 -15.97
N ASN A 46 5.75 6.66 -16.08
CA ASN A 46 6.30 8.02 -16.10
C ASN A 46 5.99 8.83 -14.82
N PHE A 47 6.91 8.82 -13.85
CA PHE A 47 6.77 9.65 -12.64
C PHE A 47 6.82 11.17 -12.89
N GLN A 48 7.28 11.63 -14.06
CA GLN A 48 7.24 13.06 -14.42
C GLN A 48 5.84 13.52 -14.86
N GLU A 49 4.93 12.59 -15.19
CA GLU A 49 3.53 12.88 -15.56
C GLU A 49 2.53 12.31 -14.54
N ALA A 50 3.03 11.66 -13.49
CA ALA A 50 2.23 11.21 -12.36
C ALA A 50 1.61 12.40 -11.62
N ILE A 51 0.28 12.38 -11.45
CA ILE A 51 -0.45 13.34 -10.63
C ILE A 51 0.12 13.37 -9.21
N GLY A 52 0.25 14.55 -8.61
CA GLY A 52 0.74 14.74 -7.25
C GLY A 52 2.20 14.33 -7.00
N VAL A 53 2.98 14.12 -8.07
CA VAL A 53 4.42 13.77 -8.03
C VAL A 53 5.20 14.57 -9.09
N GLY A 54 4.79 14.47 -10.36
CA GLY A 54 5.41 15.13 -11.51
C GLY A 54 4.54 16.21 -12.17
N ARG A 55 3.28 16.33 -11.74
CA ARG A 55 2.37 17.45 -12.01
C ARG A 55 1.41 17.61 -10.83
N ASP A 56 0.58 18.63 -10.87
CA ASP A 56 -0.43 18.87 -9.84
C ASP A 56 -1.31 17.63 -9.59
N GLY A 57 -1.53 17.36 -8.31
CA GLY A 57 -2.36 16.30 -7.75
C GLY A 57 -3.60 16.85 -7.05
N GLY A 58 -4.34 15.96 -6.39
CA GLY A 58 -5.67 16.27 -5.85
C GLY A 58 -5.85 16.06 -4.34
N TYR A 59 -4.78 15.76 -3.60
CA TYR A 59 -4.76 15.56 -2.13
C TYR A 59 -6.05 14.99 -1.46
N ALA A 60 -6.66 13.90 -2.00
CA ALA A 60 -7.66 12.98 -1.37
C ALA A 60 -8.31 12.06 -2.43
N GLU A 61 -8.28 10.71 -2.42
CA GLU A 61 -7.95 9.70 -1.40
C GLU A 61 -7.47 8.33 -1.99
N TYR A 62 -7.04 7.40 -1.10
CA TYR A 62 -6.98 5.91 -1.19
C TYR A 62 -5.68 5.16 -1.61
N THR A 63 -4.85 4.80 -0.61
CA THR A 63 -3.69 3.87 -0.78
C THR A 63 -4.07 2.39 -0.64
N ILE A 64 -4.65 1.79 -1.66
CA ILE A 64 -4.90 0.33 -1.69
C ILE A 64 -4.21 -0.41 -2.85
N PRO A 65 -4.16 0.12 -4.09
CA PRO A 65 -3.69 -0.63 -5.25
C PRO A 65 -2.28 -1.23 -5.05
N THR A 66 -1.36 -0.45 -4.47
CA THR A 66 0.00 -0.92 -4.14
C THR A 66 0.03 -2.12 -3.20
N ALA A 67 -0.86 -2.18 -2.21
CA ALA A 67 -0.96 -3.31 -1.30
C ALA A 67 -1.62 -4.52 -1.98
N TYR A 68 -2.57 -4.28 -2.89
CA TYR A 68 -3.18 -5.33 -3.70
C TYR A 68 -2.16 -5.98 -4.64
N HIS A 69 -1.44 -5.18 -5.43
CA HIS A 69 -0.41 -5.66 -6.36
C HIS A 69 0.68 -6.48 -5.64
N ALA A 70 1.18 -5.97 -4.51
CA ALA A 70 2.17 -6.66 -3.69
C ALA A 70 1.71 -8.03 -3.17
N VAL A 71 0.45 -8.15 -2.74
CA VAL A 71 -0.12 -9.41 -2.21
C VAL A 71 -0.53 -10.37 -3.32
N VAL A 72 -1.22 -9.87 -4.33
CA VAL A 72 -1.95 -10.67 -5.32
C VAL A 72 -1.07 -11.04 -6.51
N SER A 73 -0.27 -10.09 -7.01
CA SER A 73 0.44 -10.22 -8.28
C SER A 73 1.90 -10.61 -8.08
N GLU A 74 2.61 -9.90 -7.20
CA GLU A 74 4.01 -10.18 -6.86
C GLU A 74 4.12 -11.32 -5.83
N GLY A 75 3.38 -11.21 -4.72
CA GLY A 75 3.34 -12.25 -3.69
C GLY A 75 2.59 -13.51 -4.10
N ARG A 76 1.73 -13.44 -5.13
CA ARG A 76 0.90 -14.55 -5.64
C ARG A 76 0.13 -15.30 -4.55
N VAL A 77 -0.29 -14.57 -3.51
CA VAL A 77 -0.93 -15.15 -2.32
C VAL A 77 -2.23 -15.87 -2.69
N VAL A 78 -2.41 -17.08 -2.15
CA VAL A 78 -3.60 -17.93 -2.32
C VAL A 78 -4.04 -18.48 -0.96
N GLY A 79 -5.21 -19.11 -0.88
CA GLY A 79 -5.77 -19.57 0.40
C GLY A 79 -4.95 -20.63 1.15
N SER A 80 -3.99 -21.30 0.48
CA SER A 80 -3.04 -22.21 1.14
C SER A 80 -1.77 -21.50 1.66
N SER A 81 -1.54 -20.23 1.31
CA SER A 81 -0.34 -19.49 1.69
C SER A 81 -0.31 -19.15 3.19
N THR A 82 0.88 -19.24 3.77
CA THR A 82 1.22 -18.66 5.07
C THR A 82 2.04 -17.38 4.83
N VAL A 83 1.51 -16.23 5.24
CA VAL A 83 2.00 -14.91 4.84
C VAL A 83 2.41 -14.10 6.07
N ALA A 84 3.57 -13.46 6.03
CA ALA A 84 3.95 -12.40 6.98
C ALA A 84 3.83 -11.02 6.32
N ILE A 85 3.27 -10.06 7.04
CA ILE A 85 3.15 -8.65 6.64
C ILE A 85 3.98 -7.80 7.59
N LEU A 86 5.05 -7.17 7.09
CA LEU A 86 5.94 -6.32 7.88
C LEU A 86 5.58 -4.84 7.67
N GLY A 87 5.41 -4.10 8.76
CA GLY A 87 4.98 -2.69 8.75
C GLY A 87 3.46 -2.54 8.64
N LEU A 88 2.75 -2.59 9.77
CA LEU A 88 1.30 -2.44 9.90
C LEU A 88 0.85 -0.95 9.85
N GLY A 89 1.45 -0.18 8.94
CA GLY A 89 0.92 1.14 8.54
C GLY A 89 -0.26 1.01 7.58
N GLY A 90 -0.70 2.12 6.98
CA GLY A 90 -1.85 2.11 6.06
C GLY A 90 -1.73 1.19 4.83
N LEU A 91 -0.53 0.91 4.32
CA LEU A 91 -0.36 -0.15 3.31
C LEU A 91 -0.47 -1.54 3.93
N GLY A 92 0.30 -1.83 4.99
CA GLY A 92 0.34 -3.17 5.59
C GLY A 92 -0.96 -3.63 6.21
N LEU A 93 -1.77 -2.74 6.79
CA LEU A 93 -3.11 -3.09 7.28
C LEU A 93 -4.04 -3.51 6.13
N ASN A 94 -3.98 -2.82 4.99
CA ASN A 94 -4.68 -3.26 3.78
C ASN A 94 -4.06 -4.56 3.22
N GLY A 95 -2.75 -4.74 3.29
CA GLY A 95 -2.07 -5.98 2.91
C GLY A 95 -2.52 -7.19 3.75
N VAL A 96 -2.71 -7.00 5.05
CA VAL A 96 -3.32 -8.01 5.95
C VAL A 96 -4.73 -8.36 5.49
N ALA A 97 -5.59 -7.35 5.30
CA ALA A 97 -6.97 -7.56 4.88
C ALA A 97 -7.07 -8.28 3.52
N ILE A 98 -6.25 -7.88 2.54
CA ILE A 98 -6.24 -8.49 1.21
C ILE A 98 -5.72 -9.93 1.28
N ALA A 99 -4.67 -10.22 2.04
CA ALA A 99 -4.19 -11.59 2.21
C ALA A 99 -5.23 -12.48 2.92
N ALA A 100 -5.94 -11.96 3.93
CA ALA A 100 -7.02 -12.65 4.61
C ALA A 100 -8.24 -12.89 3.69
N LEU A 101 -8.61 -11.91 2.85
CA LEU A 101 -9.66 -12.06 1.82
C LEU A 101 -9.31 -13.14 0.77
N ARG A 102 -8.02 -13.34 0.47
CA ARG A 102 -7.54 -14.45 -0.37
C ARG A 102 -7.53 -15.81 0.36
N GLY A 103 -7.91 -15.84 1.64
CA GLY A 103 -8.02 -17.04 2.48
C GLY A 103 -6.72 -17.47 3.16
N ALA A 104 -5.65 -16.67 3.08
CA ALA A 104 -4.33 -17.03 3.59
C ALA A 104 -4.24 -16.98 5.12
N LYS A 105 -3.24 -17.65 5.70
CA LYS A 105 -2.88 -17.50 7.12
C LYS A 105 -1.94 -16.31 7.28
N VAL A 106 -2.42 -15.23 7.88
CA VAL A 106 -1.72 -13.94 7.91
C VAL A 106 -1.14 -13.62 9.28
N TYR A 107 0.14 -13.28 9.34
CA TYR A 107 0.85 -12.83 10.55
C TYR A 107 1.29 -11.37 10.37
N GLY A 108 0.99 -10.52 11.36
CA GLY A 108 1.37 -9.10 11.34
C GLY A 108 2.66 -8.83 12.13
N VAL A 109 3.53 -7.96 11.62
CA VAL A 109 4.74 -7.52 12.32
C VAL A 109 4.89 -6.01 12.27
N ASP A 110 4.93 -5.36 13.44
CA ASP A 110 5.21 -3.92 13.57
C ASP A 110 5.81 -3.63 14.95
N ILE A 111 6.76 -2.69 15.00
CA ILE A 111 7.38 -2.25 16.26
C ILE A 111 6.38 -1.55 17.20
N ASN A 112 5.31 -0.96 16.65
CA ASN A 112 4.26 -0.30 17.41
C ASN A 112 3.09 -1.25 17.66
N THR A 113 3.03 -1.80 18.88
CA THR A 113 2.04 -2.80 19.29
C THR A 113 0.60 -2.30 19.32
N SER A 114 0.35 -0.99 19.31
CA SER A 114 -1.02 -0.44 19.30
C SER A 114 -1.81 -0.82 18.04
N LYS A 115 -1.11 -1.10 16.94
CA LYS A 115 -1.68 -1.55 15.65
C LYS A 115 -2.19 -3.00 15.69
N PHE A 116 -1.82 -3.79 16.70
CA PHE A 116 -2.09 -5.25 16.71
C PHE A 116 -3.56 -5.62 16.91
N SER A 117 -4.39 -4.77 17.54
CA SER A 117 -5.84 -5.02 17.60
C SER A 117 -6.45 -4.92 16.20
N GLN A 118 -6.17 -3.81 15.53
CA GLN A 118 -6.66 -3.50 14.19
C GLN A 118 -6.19 -4.53 13.15
N ALA A 119 -4.94 -5.00 13.24
CA ALA A 119 -4.45 -6.06 12.36
C ALA A 119 -5.20 -7.40 12.56
N ARG A 120 -5.55 -7.77 13.80
CA ARG A 120 -6.35 -8.97 14.09
C ARG A 120 -7.80 -8.81 13.63
N GLU A 121 -8.40 -7.63 13.80
CA GLU A 121 -9.73 -7.29 13.27
C GLU A 121 -9.79 -7.40 11.74
N LEU A 122 -8.69 -7.12 11.05
CA LEU A 122 -8.53 -7.26 9.60
C LEU A 122 -8.11 -8.68 9.14
N GLY A 123 -8.00 -9.65 10.06
CA GLY A 123 -7.76 -11.06 9.73
C GLY A 123 -6.34 -11.60 9.99
N ALA A 124 -5.45 -10.83 10.63
CA ALA A 124 -4.19 -11.41 11.12
C ALA A 124 -4.47 -12.41 12.25
N ILE A 125 -3.94 -13.63 12.15
CA ILE A 125 -4.12 -14.68 13.16
C ILE A 125 -3.19 -14.51 14.36
N ASP A 126 -2.04 -13.84 14.18
CA ASP A 126 -1.24 -13.33 15.28
C ASP A 126 -0.41 -12.09 14.88
N CYS A 127 0.11 -11.36 15.86
CA CYS A 127 0.94 -10.17 15.67
C CYS A 127 2.08 -10.09 16.70
N ALA A 128 3.29 -9.75 16.24
CA ALA A 128 4.49 -9.58 17.07
C ALA A 128 5.34 -8.37 16.66
N THR A 129 6.30 -7.97 17.50
CA THR A 129 7.20 -6.84 17.22
C THR A 129 8.39 -7.21 16.31
N SER A 130 8.64 -8.50 16.11
CA SER A 130 9.68 -9.05 15.24
C SER A 130 9.25 -10.42 14.70
N LEU A 131 9.63 -10.74 13.46
CA LEU A 131 9.49 -12.07 12.85
C LEU A 131 10.14 -13.20 13.67
N GLU A 132 11.12 -12.89 14.51
CA GLU A 132 11.80 -13.84 15.39
C GLU A 132 10.88 -14.49 16.45
N HIS A 133 9.69 -13.92 16.69
CA HIS A 133 8.65 -14.58 17.51
C HIS A 133 7.95 -15.73 16.78
N PHE A 134 8.16 -15.86 15.46
CA PHE A 134 7.49 -16.82 14.57
C PHE A 134 8.47 -17.80 13.89
N LEU A 135 9.63 -18.10 14.49
CA LEU A 135 10.67 -18.98 13.90
C LEU A 135 10.19 -20.39 13.52
N GLU A 136 9.19 -20.91 14.23
CA GLU A 136 8.55 -22.19 13.92
C GLU A 136 7.63 -22.13 12.69
N VAL A 137 7.12 -20.94 12.35
CA VAL A 137 6.25 -20.71 11.19
C VAL A 137 7.08 -20.72 9.91
N LYS A 138 6.59 -21.40 8.87
CA LYS A 138 7.23 -21.44 7.55
C LYS A 138 6.43 -20.58 6.59
N PHE A 139 6.86 -19.32 6.44
CA PHE A 139 6.21 -18.35 5.57
C PHE A 139 6.49 -18.67 4.10
N ASP A 140 5.43 -18.88 3.33
CA ASP A 140 5.47 -18.96 1.86
C ASP A 140 5.84 -17.62 1.25
N VAL A 141 5.30 -16.54 1.82
CA VAL A 141 5.45 -15.16 1.34
C VAL A 141 5.70 -14.23 2.53
N VAL A 142 6.69 -13.35 2.40
CA VAL A 142 6.89 -12.22 3.33
C VAL A 142 6.76 -10.93 2.53
N ILE A 143 5.86 -10.04 2.95
CA ILE A 143 5.61 -8.77 2.27
C ILE A 143 6.06 -7.63 3.19
N ASP A 144 7.06 -6.88 2.77
CA ASP A 144 7.70 -5.84 3.55
C ASP A 144 7.25 -4.44 3.09
N PHE A 145 6.33 -3.84 3.84
CA PHE A 145 5.87 -2.46 3.65
C PHE A 145 6.71 -1.43 4.43
N ALA A 146 7.71 -1.86 5.20
CA ALA A 146 8.70 -0.95 5.81
C ALA A 146 9.88 -0.74 4.87
N GLY A 147 10.46 -1.81 4.33
CA GLY A 147 11.66 -1.77 3.47
C GLY A 147 12.89 -1.24 4.21
N ALA A 148 13.01 -1.58 5.49
CA ALA A 148 14.15 -1.25 6.32
C ALA A 148 15.20 -2.38 6.28
N GLN A 149 16.45 -2.04 6.59
CA GLN A 149 17.53 -3.03 6.70
C GLN A 149 17.16 -4.22 7.61
N GLN A 150 16.54 -3.96 8.76
CA GLN A 150 16.20 -5.00 9.74
C GLN A 150 15.05 -5.89 9.26
N THR A 151 14.04 -5.33 8.59
CA THR A 151 12.87 -6.10 8.12
C THR A 151 13.24 -7.01 6.96
N ILE A 152 14.10 -6.56 6.04
CA ILE A 152 14.60 -7.38 4.93
C ILE A 152 15.53 -8.50 5.43
N THR A 153 16.44 -8.22 6.38
CA THR A 153 17.27 -9.29 6.99
C THR A 153 16.42 -10.34 7.69
N ALA A 154 15.38 -9.92 8.42
CA ALA A 154 14.46 -10.84 9.09
C ALA A 154 13.62 -11.66 8.09
N ALA A 155 13.15 -11.04 6.99
CA ALA A 155 12.45 -11.75 5.92
C ALA A 155 13.33 -12.87 5.31
N MET A 156 14.60 -12.56 5.00
CA MET A 156 15.58 -13.51 4.47
C MET A 156 15.85 -14.70 5.39
N SER A 157 15.88 -14.48 6.71
CA SER A 157 16.13 -15.54 7.68
C SER A 157 14.92 -16.45 7.87
N THR A 158 13.69 -15.90 7.92
CA THR A 158 12.46 -16.65 8.27
C THR A 158 11.64 -17.19 7.10
N VAL A 159 11.77 -16.64 5.89
CA VAL A 159 11.05 -17.19 4.71
C VAL A 159 11.47 -18.64 4.47
N ARG A 160 10.51 -19.50 4.09
CA ARG A 160 10.83 -20.91 3.84
C ARG A 160 11.71 -21.07 2.59
N PRO A 161 12.44 -22.20 2.46
CA PRO A 161 13.04 -22.58 1.18
C PRO A 161 12.00 -22.61 0.05
N GLY A 162 12.34 -21.99 -1.08
CA GLY A 162 11.46 -21.77 -2.23
C GLY A 162 10.31 -20.78 -1.99
N GLY A 163 10.42 -19.92 -0.98
CA GLY A 163 9.45 -18.86 -0.69
C GLY A 163 9.81 -17.52 -1.34
N THR A 164 8.90 -16.55 -1.22
CA THR A 164 8.99 -15.23 -1.86
C THR A 164 9.08 -14.12 -0.81
N ILE A 165 9.94 -13.14 -1.04
CA ILE A 165 9.96 -11.87 -0.32
C ILE A 165 9.58 -10.76 -1.29
N VAL A 166 8.56 -9.97 -0.96
CA VAL A 166 8.11 -8.82 -1.75
C VAL A 166 8.43 -7.55 -0.97
N VAL A 167 9.29 -6.70 -1.51
CA VAL A 167 9.67 -5.41 -0.91
C VAL A 167 8.84 -4.30 -1.55
N VAL A 168 8.12 -3.57 -0.72
CA VAL A 168 7.24 -2.45 -1.09
C VAL A 168 7.68 -1.15 -0.41
N GLY A 169 8.13 -1.24 0.83
CA GLY A 169 8.58 -0.10 1.62
C GLY A 169 9.90 0.49 1.13
N LEU A 170 10.13 1.75 1.47
CA LEU A 170 11.27 2.56 1.00
C LEU A 170 12.01 3.24 2.16
N ALA A 171 11.97 2.68 3.37
CA ALA A 171 12.64 3.25 4.55
C ALA A 171 14.18 3.20 4.49
N SER A 172 14.78 2.54 3.50
CA SER A 172 16.23 2.50 3.27
C SER A 172 16.52 2.48 1.78
N GLU A 173 17.37 3.41 1.30
CA GLU A 173 17.80 3.48 -0.11
C GLU A 173 18.66 2.29 -0.54
N THR A 174 19.31 1.62 0.41
CA THR A 174 20.15 0.45 0.19
C THR A 174 20.11 -0.43 1.42
N VAL A 175 20.09 -1.75 1.19
CA VAL A 175 20.13 -2.77 2.24
C VAL A 175 21.13 -3.86 1.89
N GLN A 176 21.68 -4.51 2.91
CA GLN A 176 22.61 -5.62 2.79
C GLN A 176 21.93 -6.91 3.27
N PHE A 177 22.16 -8.03 2.60
CA PHE A 177 21.63 -9.33 3.02
C PHE A 177 22.60 -10.46 2.67
N THR A 178 22.48 -11.57 3.39
CA THR A 178 23.32 -12.75 3.18
C THR A 178 22.89 -13.48 1.90
N THR A 179 23.71 -13.39 0.84
CA THR A 179 23.43 -14.07 -0.44
C THR A 179 23.43 -15.60 -0.33
N THR A 180 24.11 -16.17 0.67
CA THR A 180 24.04 -17.60 0.97
C THR A 180 22.60 -18.05 1.24
N ASP A 181 21.81 -17.27 1.98
CA ASP A 181 20.39 -17.60 2.23
C ASP A 181 19.58 -17.51 0.94
N LEU A 182 19.76 -16.45 0.15
CA LEU A 182 19.09 -16.28 -1.16
C LEU A 182 19.28 -17.51 -2.05
N VAL A 183 20.53 -17.96 -2.20
CA VAL A 183 20.91 -19.06 -3.09
C VAL A 183 20.54 -20.42 -2.51
N THR A 184 20.92 -20.71 -1.25
CA THR A 184 20.72 -22.05 -0.67
C THR A 184 19.27 -22.36 -0.31
N LYS A 185 18.48 -21.34 0.04
CA LYS A 185 17.02 -21.48 0.23
C LYS A 185 16.27 -21.29 -1.09
N ASN A 186 16.91 -20.90 -2.19
CA ASN A 186 16.27 -20.58 -3.48
C ASN A 186 15.08 -19.61 -3.32
N ILE A 187 15.34 -18.46 -2.68
CA ILE A 187 14.33 -17.43 -2.39
C ILE A 187 14.10 -16.55 -3.63
N ALA A 188 12.84 -16.24 -3.92
CA ALA A 188 12.50 -15.17 -4.85
C ALA A 188 12.46 -13.83 -4.10
N LEU A 189 13.22 -12.82 -4.56
CA LEU A 189 13.19 -11.47 -4.02
C LEU A 189 12.62 -10.53 -5.09
N MET A 190 11.44 -9.97 -4.81
CA MET A 190 10.65 -9.14 -5.72
C MET A 190 10.55 -7.72 -5.19
N GLY A 191 10.60 -6.72 -6.08
CA GLY A 191 10.19 -5.35 -5.77
C GLY A 191 8.78 -5.08 -6.30
N SER A 192 7.97 -4.31 -5.60
CA SER A 192 6.56 -4.04 -5.95
C SER A 192 6.22 -2.57 -5.77
N THR A 193 5.53 -1.95 -6.74
CA THR A 193 5.28 -0.50 -6.74
C THR A 193 4.02 -0.09 -7.50
N SER A 194 3.08 0.61 -6.85
CA SER A 194 1.77 0.93 -7.45
C SER A 194 1.04 -0.36 -7.93
N ALA A 195 0.19 -0.25 -8.95
CA ALA A 195 -0.55 -1.32 -9.60
C ALA A 195 -0.88 -0.92 -11.06
N SER A 196 -1.47 -1.85 -11.80
CA SER A 196 -2.12 -1.60 -13.10
C SER A 196 -3.53 -1.00 -12.94
N LEU A 197 -4.11 -0.51 -14.04
CA LEU A 197 -5.48 0.03 -14.05
C LEU A 197 -6.55 -1.04 -13.80
N ASP A 198 -6.31 -2.30 -14.20
CA ASP A 198 -7.26 -3.38 -13.95
C ASP A 198 -7.25 -3.80 -12.48
N GLU A 199 -6.08 -3.87 -11.84
CA GLU A 199 -5.98 -4.06 -10.39
C GLU A 199 -6.60 -2.90 -9.60
N PHE A 200 -6.52 -1.66 -10.12
CA PHE A 200 -7.24 -0.52 -9.55
C PHE A 200 -8.76 -0.74 -9.58
N ARG A 201 -9.31 -1.23 -10.70
CA ARG A 201 -10.74 -1.56 -10.83
C ARG A 201 -11.17 -2.67 -9.87
N GLU A 202 -10.41 -3.76 -9.77
CA GLU A 202 -10.66 -4.84 -8.81
C GLU A 202 -10.67 -4.33 -7.36
N VAL A 203 -9.75 -3.43 -7.00
CA VAL A 203 -9.74 -2.76 -5.69
C VAL A 203 -11.00 -1.94 -5.45
N VAL A 204 -11.49 -1.19 -6.44
CA VAL A 204 -12.75 -0.45 -6.32
C VAL A 204 -13.94 -1.39 -6.08
N LEU A 205 -14.01 -2.53 -6.79
CA LEU A 205 -15.07 -3.52 -6.58
C LEU A 205 -15.02 -4.17 -5.17
N LEU A 206 -13.83 -4.39 -4.62
CA LEU A 206 -13.64 -4.87 -3.25
C LEU A 206 -14.07 -3.83 -2.19
N LEU A 207 -13.90 -2.53 -2.48
CA LEU A 207 -14.39 -1.43 -1.65
C LEU A 207 -15.92 -1.32 -1.71
N GLU A 208 -16.51 -1.32 -2.92
CA GLU A 208 -17.96 -1.19 -3.13
C GLU A 208 -18.75 -2.34 -2.52
N SER A 209 -18.25 -3.57 -2.63
CA SER A 209 -18.84 -4.75 -1.98
C SER A 209 -18.68 -4.75 -0.45
N GLY A 210 -17.85 -3.84 0.09
CA GLY A 210 -17.49 -3.80 1.51
C GLY A 210 -16.66 -5.00 1.97
N ALA A 211 -16.09 -5.78 1.04
CA ALA A 211 -15.14 -6.84 1.35
C ALA A 211 -13.84 -6.26 1.94
N LEU A 212 -13.38 -5.13 1.38
CA LEU A 212 -12.27 -4.35 1.90
C LEU A 212 -12.78 -3.04 2.52
N LYS A 213 -12.38 -2.75 3.76
CA LYS A 213 -12.79 -1.54 4.50
C LYS A 213 -11.54 -0.82 5.04
N PRO A 214 -10.96 0.12 4.27
CA PRO A 214 -9.76 0.83 4.69
C PRO A 214 -10.04 1.65 5.94
N GLN A 215 -9.03 1.71 6.79
CA GLN A 215 -9.07 2.46 8.04
C GLN A 215 -8.66 3.90 7.74
N ILE A 216 -9.65 4.78 7.59
CA ILE A 216 -9.48 6.18 7.20
C ILE A 216 -9.95 7.13 8.31
N LYS A 217 -9.24 8.24 8.50
CA LYS A 217 -9.57 9.31 9.45
C LYS A 217 -9.50 10.66 8.72
N GLN A 218 -10.59 11.41 8.76
CA GLN A 218 -10.58 12.78 8.25
C GLN A 218 -9.77 13.70 9.17
N ILE A 219 -8.99 14.59 8.59
CA ILE A 219 -8.42 15.78 9.24
C ILE A 219 -8.87 17.04 8.47
N PRO A 220 -8.88 18.23 9.10
CA PRO A 220 -9.04 19.49 8.39
C PRO A 220 -7.94 19.68 7.34
N PHE A 221 -8.24 20.38 6.24
CA PHE A 221 -7.23 20.66 5.19
C PHE A 221 -6.03 21.46 5.73
N ASP A 222 -6.28 22.40 6.64
CA ASP A 222 -5.23 23.19 7.30
C ASP A 222 -4.34 22.37 8.25
N ASP A 223 -4.78 21.17 8.65
CA ASP A 223 -4.06 20.27 9.56
C ASP A 223 -3.11 19.30 8.82
N VAL A 224 -3.03 19.37 7.47
CA VAL A 224 -2.12 18.56 6.65
C VAL A 224 -0.67 18.57 7.16
N PRO A 225 -0.05 19.71 7.55
CA PRO A 225 1.33 19.71 8.06
C PRO A 225 1.52 18.83 9.30
N ASN A 226 0.64 18.98 10.30
CA ASN A 226 0.63 18.17 11.52
C ASN A 226 0.28 16.69 11.21
N GLY A 227 -0.64 16.45 10.28
CA GLY A 227 -0.94 15.11 9.77
C GLY A 227 0.27 14.39 9.17
N LEU A 228 1.16 15.12 8.46
CA LEU A 228 2.42 14.60 7.94
C LEU A 228 3.44 14.32 9.06
N GLU A 229 3.50 15.16 10.11
CA GLU A 229 4.35 14.91 11.30
C GLU A 229 3.89 13.67 12.09
N MET A 230 2.57 13.52 12.30
CA MET A 230 1.97 12.32 12.90
C MET A 230 2.24 11.06 12.07
N LEU A 231 2.24 11.17 10.74
CA LEU A 231 2.55 10.06 9.84
C LEU A 231 4.04 9.68 9.92
N GLY A 232 4.94 10.67 9.87
CA GLY A 232 6.39 10.47 9.95
C GLY A 232 6.85 9.91 11.31
N SER A 233 6.13 10.23 12.39
CA SER A 233 6.36 9.68 13.73
C SER A 233 5.63 8.34 14.00
N GLY A 234 4.90 7.80 13.02
CA GLY A 234 4.22 6.50 13.12
C GLY A 234 3.01 6.47 14.07
N GLN A 235 2.44 7.64 14.38
CA GLN A 235 1.29 7.82 15.28
C GLN A 235 -0.07 7.62 14.57
N VAL A 236 -0.08 7.56 13.23
CA VAL A 236 -1.29 7.31 12.43
C VAL A 236 -1.61 5.81 12.36
N ALA A 237 -2.79 5.43 12.83
CA ALA A 237 -3.41 4.16 12.51
C ALA A 237 -4.16 4.28 11.16
N GLY A 238 -3.90 3.37 10.22
CA GLY A 238 -4.51 3.42 8.89
C GLY A 238 -4.03 4.62 8.05
N ARG A 239 -4.96 5.49 7.65
CA ARG A 239 -4.71 6.67 6.80
C ARG A 239 -5.41 7.92 7.31
N LEU A 240 -4.75 9.06 7.11
CA LEU A 240 -5.38 10.37 7.16
C LEU A 240 -5.88 10.73 5.76
N TYR A 241 -7.04 11.37 5.68
CA TYR A 241 -7.53 12.03 4.48
C TYR A 241 -8.01 13.44 4.82
N VAL A 242 -8.08 14.30 3.80
CA VAL A 242 -8.73 15.60 3.90
C VAL A 242 -9.91 15.64 2.95
N VAL A 243 -10.86 16.52 3.23
CA VAL A 243 -11.73 17.04 2.18
C VAL A 243 -11.28 18.47 1.98
N PRO A 244 -10.74 18.84 0.80
CA PRO A 244 -10.46 20.23 0.49
C PRO A 244 -11.75 21.03 0.69
N SER A 245 -11.80 21.86 1.72
CA SER A 245 -12.97 22.67 2.01
C SER A 245 -13.19 23.61 0.83
N HIS A 246 -14.37 23.53 0.21
CA HIS A 246 -14.85 24.65 -0.58
C HIS A 246 -14.91 25.86 0.36
N SER A 247 -13.95 26.78 0.20
CA SER A 247 -14.22 28.18 0.47
C SER A 247 -15.33 28.60 -0.49
N ALA A 248 -16.56 28.52 -0.01
CA ALA A 248 -17.74 28.94 -0.74
C ALA A 248 -17.70 30.46 -0.88
N GLU A 249 -17.05 30.96 -1.95
CA GLU A 249 -17.24 32.27 -2.58
C GLU A 249 -16.33 32.38 -3.82
N ILE A 250 -16.94 32.22 -5.00
CA ILE A 250 -16.54 32.80 -6.29
C ILE A 250 -17.80 33.46 -6.85
#